data_AF-A0A7S0JQW3-F1
#
_entry.id   AF-A0A7S0JQW3-F1
#
_cell.length_a   1.000
_cell.length_b   1.000
_cell.length_c   1.000
_cell.angle_alpha   90.00
_cell.angle_beta   90.00
_cell.angle_gamma   90.00
#
_symmetry.space_group_name_H-M   'P 1'
#
loop_
_entity.id
_entity.type
_entity.pdbx_description
1 polymer ?
#
loop_
_entity_poly.entity_id
_entity_poly.type
_entity_poly.pdbx_seq_one_letter_code
_entity_poly.pdbx_strand_id
1 'polypeptide(L)'
;SHDVRRVVKLYNRVARTLVSFEYLWYQAWVDAIEEARAGLQATLIVRHPDDGKLYVNFDSQILQLIREARCLDRMGIHIPEPARVVMLQADKFKAHYADLSFALSEFERITSK
;
A
#
# COMPACT_ATOMS: atom_id res chain seq x y z
N SER A 1 28.90 -7.04 -38.81
CA SER A 1 29.48 -7.90 -37.75
C SER A 1 29.86 -7.13 -36.49
N HIS A 2 30.63 -6.04 -36.58
CA HIS A 2 31.03 -5.23 -35.41
C HIS A 2 29.87 -4.46 -34.77
N ASP A 3 28.98 -3.84 -35.56
CA ASP A 3 27.86 -3.04 -35.03
C ASP A 3 26.81 -3.89 -34.32
N VAL A 4 26.51 -5.07 -34.85
CA VAL A 4 25.62 -6.05 -34.18
C VAL A 4 26.14 -6.41 -32.79
N ARG A 5 27.46 -6.66 -32.65
CA ARG A 5 28.08 -6.95 -31.34
C ARG A 5 27.97 -5.76 -30.38
N ARG A 6 28.06 -4.52 -30.89
CA ARG A 6 27.90 -3.31 -30.07
C ARG A 6 26.47 -3.13 -29.58
N VAL A 7 25.49 -3.34 -30.45
CA VAL A 7 24.05 -3.31 -30.12
C VAL A 7 23.70 -4.36 -29.08
N VAL A 8 24.16 -5.60 -29.26
CA VAL A 8 23.94 -6.69 -28.30
C VAL A 8 24.54 -6.36 -26.92
N LYS A 9 25.76 -5.80 -26.89
CA LYS A 9 26.38 -5.38 -25.62
C LYS A 9 25.59 -4.28 -24.91
N LEU A 10 25.08 -3.30 -25.66
CA LEU A 10 24.26 -2.22 -25.10
C LEU A 10 22.93 -2.76 -24.56
N TYR A 11 22.24 -3.57 -25.34
CA TYR A 11 21.01 -4.23 -24.93
C TYR A 11 21.20 -5.01 -23.63
N ASN A 12 22.22 -5.87 -23.55
CA ASN A 12 22.51 -6.65 -22.36
C ASN A 12 22.83 -5.78 -21.14
N ARG A 13 23.52 -4.65 -21.34
CA ARG A 13 23.80 -3.70 -20.27
C ARG A 13 22.51 -3.07 -19.74
N VAL A 14 21.65 -2.58 -20.64
CA VAL A 14 20.37 -1.96 -20.27
C VAL A 14 19.44 -2.98 -19.61
N ALA A 15 19.29 -4.17 -20.19
CA ALA A 15 18.49 -5.25 -19.62
C ALA A 15 18.94 -5.59 -18.19
N ARG A 16 20.26 -5.69 -17.96
CA ARG A 16 20.79 -5.91 -16.60
C ARG A 16 20.43 -4.77 -15.65
N THR A 17 20.58 -3.52 -16.09
CA THR A 17 20.21 -2.35 -15.28
C THR A 17 18.73 -2.35 -14.92
N LEU A 18 17.84 -2.71 -15.85
CA LEU A 18 16.40 -2.80 -15.60
C LEU A 18 16.09 -3.88 -14.56
N VAL A 19 16.65 -5.09 -14.71
CA VAL A 19 16.44 -6.18 -13.74
C VAL A 19 16.94 -5.80 -12.34
N SER A 20 18.10 -5.15 -12.24
CA SER A 20 18.62 -4.68 -10.95
C SER A 20 17.73 -3.61 -10.32
N PHE A 21 17.17 -2.71 -11.12
CA PHE A 21 16.22 -1.70 -10.66
C PHE A 21 14.93 -2.35 -10.14
N GLU A 22 14.33 -3.25 -10.91
CA GLU A 22 13.11 -3.99 -10.52
C GLU A 22 13.32 -4.75 -9.20
N TYR A 23 14.46 -5.44 -9.06
CA TYR A 23 14.81 -6.15 -7.83
C TYR A 23 14.91 -5.21 -6.63
N LEU A 24 15.59 -4.06 -6.78
CA LEU A 24 15.76 -3.08 -5.70
C LEU A 24 14.41 -2.52 -5.23
N TRP A 25 13.52 -2.18 -6.17
CA TRP A 25 12.19 -1.68 -5.84
C TRP A 25 11.30 -2.75 -5.21
N TYR A 26 11.35 -3.99 -5.70
CA TYR A 26 10.65 -5.09 -5.08
C TYR A 26 11.13 -5.30 -3.64
N GLN A 27 12.44 -5.28 -3.40
CA GLN A 27 12.98 -5.44 -2.04
C GLN A 27 12.54 -4.30 -1.12
N ALA A 28 12.63 -3.05 -1.57
CA ALA A 28 12.15 -1.91 -0.80
C ALA A 28 10.66 -2.00 -0.48
N TRP A 29 9.85 -2.46 -1.44
CA TRP A 29 8.44 -2.73 -1.22
C TRP A 29 8.21 -3.83 -0.17
N VAL A 30 8.98 -4.93 -0.22
CA VAL A 30 8.91 -6.00 0.78
C VAL A 30 9.21 -5.47 2.18
N ASP A 31 10.24 -4.64 2.32
CA ASP A 31 10.63 -4.06 3.61
C ASP A 31 9.56 -3.10 4.16
N ALA A 32 8.85 -2.36 3.28
CA ALA A 32 7.77 -1.46 3.65
C ALA A 32 6.47 -2.17 4.11
N ILE A 33 6.31 -3.48 3.85
CA ILE A 33 5.10 -4.22 4.24
C ILE A 33 4.87 -4.17 5.75
N GLU A 34 5.94 -4.35 6.54
CA GLU A 34 5.83 -4.39 8.00
C GLU A 34 5.51 -3.00 8.58
N GLU A 35 6.04 -1.93 7.98
CA GLU A 35 5.70 -0.56 8.35
C GLU A 35 4.21 -0.28 8.13
N ALA A 36 3.69 -0.59 6.94
CA ALA A 36 2.28 -0.43 6.64
C ALA A 36 1.40 -1.26 7.60
N ARG A 37 1.79 -2.50 7.92
CA ARG A 37 1.07 -3.37 8.86
C ARG A 37 1.05 -2.81 10.29
N ALA A 38 2.12 -2.16 10.74
CA ALA A 38 2.13 -1.50 12.04
C ALA A 38 1.04 -0.41 12.14
N GLY A 39 0.70 0.25 11.02
CA GLY A 39 -0.41 1.21 10.94
C GLY A 39 -1.78 0.62 11.31
N LEU A 40 -1.99 -0.70 11.18
CA LEU A 40 -3.23 -1.36 11.63
C LEU A 40 -3.39 -1.43 13.16
N GLN A 41 -2.31 -1.19 13.91
CA GLN A 41 -2.33 -1.18 15.37
C GLN A 41 -2.63 0.21 15.94
N ALA A 42 -2.74 1.24 15.08
CA ALA A 42 -3.04 2.60 15.51
C ALA A 42 -4.47 2.75 16.04
N THR A 43 -4.67 3.69 16.96
CA THR A 43 -6.00 4.06 17.45
C THR A 43 -6.85 4.59 16.30
N LEU A 44 -8.01 3.99 16.04
CA LEU A 44 -8.84 4.29 14.86
C LEU A 44 -9.69 5.55 14.99
N ILE A 45 -10.02 6.00 16.20
CA ILE A 45 -10.78 7.22 16.43
C ILE A 45 -9.89 8.18 17.21
N VAL A 46 -9.58 9.32 16.61
CA VAL A 46 -8.75 10.36 17.21
C VAL A 46 -9.49 11.67 17.26
N ARG A 47 -9.20 12.48 18.27
CA ARG A 47 -9.72 13.83 18.38
C ARG A 47 -8.63 14.81 17.96
N HIS A 48 -8.91 15.65 16.98
CA HIS A 48 -7.94 16.62 16.54
C HIS A 48 -7.80 17.74 17.59
N PRO A 49 -6.57 18.15 17.93
CA PRO A 49 -6.31 19.05 19.06
C PRO A 49 -6.88 20.45 18.87
N ASP A 50 -6.95 20.94 17.62
CA ASP A 50 -7.32 22.34 17.35
C ASP A 50 -8.84 22.57 17.22
N ASP A 51 -9.56 21.66 16.56
CA ASP A 51 -11.01 21.80 16.29
C ASP A 51 -11.87 20.93 17.21
N GLY A 52 -11.25 20.01 17.97
CA GLY A 52 -11.92 19.06 18.83
C GLY A 52 -12.80 18.05 18.10
N LYS A 53 -12.71 17.92 16.77
CA LYS A 53 -13.49 16.98 15.96
C LYS A 53 -12.89 15.58 15.99
N LEU A 54 -13.76 14.59 15.83
CA LEU A 54 -13.36 13.19 15.76
C LEU A 54 -13.07 12.79 14.31
N TYR A 55 -11.97 12.07 14.10
CA TYR A 55 -11.54 11.58 12.80
C TYR A 55 -11.26 10.08 12.84
N VAL A 56 -11.48 9.42 11.71
CA VAL A 56 -11.04 8.04 11.51
C VAL A 56 -9.55 8.05 11.14
N ASN A 57 -8.70 7.62 12.06
CA ASN A 57 -7.26 7.47 11.87
C ASN A 57 -6.95 6.11 11.23
N PHE A 58 -7.33 5.97 9.96
CA PHE A 58 -7.03 4.80 9.15
C PHE A 58 -5.84 5.09 8.23
N ASP A 59 -4.78 4.30 8.35
CA ASP A 59 -3.56 4.52 7.57
C ASP A 59 -3.76 4.19 6.09
N SER A 60 -3.63 5.22 5.25
CA SER A 60 -3.73 5.10 3.79
C SER A 60 -2.68 4.16 3.18
N GLN A 61 -1.54 3.95 3.86
CA GLN A 61 -0.49 3.01 3.42
C GLN A 61 -1.03 1.58 3.30
N ILE A 62 -2.03 1.19 4.11
CA ILE A 62 -2.67 -0.13 3.97
C ILE A 62 -3.40 -0.27 2.64
N LEU A 63 -4.10 0.78 2.18
CA LEU A 63 -4.77 0.73 0.88
C LEU A 63 -3.77 0.74 -0.28
N GLN A 64 -2.64 1.42 -0.11
CA GLN A 64 -1.54 1.39 -1.06
C GLN A 64 -0.95 -0.02 -1.16
N LEU A 65 -0.61 -0.65 -0.04
CA LEU A 65 -0.10 -2.02 0.02
C LEU A 65 -1.05 -3.01 -0.68
N ILE A 66 -2.36 -2.90 -0.43
CA ILE A 66 -3.37 -3.75 -1.09
C ILE A 66 -3.35 -3.56 -2.61
N ARG A 67 -3.22 -2.32 -3.10
CA ARG A 67 -3.18 -2.03 -4.54
C ARG A 67 -1.91 -2.58 -5.18
N GLU A 68 -0.76 -2.37 -4.54
CA GLU A 68 0.54 -2.86 -5.01
C GLU A 68 0.58 -4.38 -5.07
N ALA A 69 0.14 -5.06 -4.00
CA ALA A 69 0.05 -6.52 -3.95
C ALA A 69 -0.83 -7.07 -5.09
N ARG A 70 -2.00 -6.45 -5.36
CA ARG A 70 -2.87 -6.85 -6.48
C ARG A 70 -2.22 -6.65 -7.84
N CYS A 71 -1.45 -5.59 -8.03
CA CYS A 71 -0.71 -5.37 -9.27
C CYS A 71 0.37 -6.44 -9.46
N LEU A 72 1.16 -6.72 -8.42
CA LEU A 72 2.20 -7.75 -8.46
C LEU A 72 1.61 -9.15 -8.72
N ASP A 73 0.46 -9.49 -8.11
CA ASP A 73 -0.25 -10.75 -8.36
C ASP A 73 -0.60 -10.93 -9.83
N ARG A 74 -1.17 -9.88 -10.45
CA ARG A 74 -1.56 -9.88 -11.86
C ARG A 74 -0.38 -9.97 -12.81
N MET A 75 0.78 -9.47 -12.38
CA MET A 75 2.04 -9.59 -13.13
C MET A 75 2.70 -10.98 -12.95
N GLY A 76 2.14 -11.85 -12.11
CA GLY A 76 2.72 -13.16 -11.79
C GLY A 76 3.96 -13.06 -10.89
N ILE A 77 4.14 -11.92 -10.21
CA ILE A 77 5.25 -11.71 -9.27
C ILE A 77 4.84 -12.30 -7.91
N HIS A 78 5.76 -13.00 -7.27
CA HIS A 78 5.52 -13.58 -5.96
C HIS A 78 5.22 -12.48 -4.92
N ILE A 79 4.18 -12.70 -4.12
CA ILE A 79 3.77 -11.79 -3.03
C ILE A 79 4.11 -12.46 -1.70
N PRO A 80 4.87 -11.79 -0.80
CA PRO A 80 5.09 -12.26 0.56
C PRO A 80 3.78 -12.50 1.32
N GLU A 81 3.77 -13.52 2.18
CA GLU A 81 2.58 -13.90 2.95
C GLU A 81 1.96 -12.75 3.76
N PRO A 82 2.74 -11.87 4.45
CA PRO A 82 2.16 -10.75 5.18
C PRO A 82 1.33 -9.80 4.31
N ALA A 83 1.80 -9.47 3.10
CA ALA A 83 1.06 -8.64 2.15
C ALA A 83 -0.15 -9.38 1.57
N ARG A 84 -0.05 -10.69 1.34
CA ARG A 84 -1.16 -11.52 0.88
C ARG A 84 -2.31 -11.52 1.88
N VAL A 85 -2.02 -11.70 3.17
CA VAL A 85 -3.03 -11.66 4.24
C VAL A 85 -3.75 -10.31 4.26
N VAL A 86 -3.02 -9.19 4.19
CA VAL A 86 -3.62 -7.85 4.13
C VAL A 86 -4.47 -7.68 2.88
N MET A 87 -3.99 -8.13 1.73
CA MET A 87 -4.71 -8.08 0.45
C MET A 87 -6.04 -8.85 0.50
N LEU A 88 -6.07 -10.03 1.11
CA LEU A 88 -7.28 -10.84 1.28
C LEU A 88 -8.31 -10.21 2.22
N GLN A 89 -7.86 -9.36 3.15
CA GLN A 89 -8.72 -8.63 4.09
C GLN A 89 -9.19 -7.27 3.56
N ALA A 90 -8.86 -6.93 2.32
CA ALA A 90 -9.14 -5.62 1.74
C ALA A 90 -10.60 -5.16 1.88
N ASP A 91 -11.56 -6.07 1.67
CA ASP A 91 -12.98 -5.72 1.73
C ASP A 91 -13.43 -5.44 3.17
N LYS A 92 -12.85 -6.13 4.16
CA LYS A 92 -13.08 -5.86 5.59
C LYS A 92 -12.54 -4.48 5.97
N PHE A 93 -11.33 -4.15 5.56
CA PHE A 93 -10.74 -2.84 5.85
C PHE A 93 -11.57 -1.69 5.26
N LYS A 94 -12.04 -1.84 4.02
CA LYS A 94 -12.90 -0.84 3.38
C LYS A 94 -14.25 -0.71 4.08
N ALA A 95 -14.86 -1.83 4.47
CA ALA A 95 -16.12 -1.83 5.21
C ALA A 95 -15.95 -1.12 6.57
N HIS A 96 -14.95 -1.50 7.35
CA HIS A 96 -14.68 -0.86 8.65
C HIS A 96 -14.38 0.63 8.52
N TYR A 97 -13.61 1.05 7.52
CA TYR A 97 -13.38 2.46 7.25
C TYR A 97 -14.69 3.20 6.94
N ALA A 98 -15.51 2.65 6.04
CA ALA A 98 -16.80 3.24 5.68
C ALA A 98 -17.77 3.32 6.88
N ASP A 99 -17.87 2.26 7.69
CA ASP A 99 -18.73 2.21 8.86
C ASP A 99 -18.31 3.23 9.92
N LEU A 100 -17.00 3.33 10.20
CA LEU A 100 -16.46 4.31 11.14
C LEU A 100 -16.68 5.75 10.63
N SER A 101 -16.42 6.01 9.36
CA SER A 101 -16.66 7.32 8.76
C SER A 101 -18.13 7.70 8.83
N PHE A 102 -19.03 6.76 8.53
CA PHE A 102 -20.47 6.97 8.63
C PHE A 102 -20.88 7.27 10.08
N ALA A 103 -20.42 6.46 11.05
CA ALA A 103 -20.74 6.66 12.46
C ALA A 103 -20.29 8.02 12.99
N LEU A 104 -19.08 8.48 12.63
CA LEU A 104 -18.60 9.80 13.02
C LEU A 104 -19.41 10.93 12.36
N SER A 105 -19.80 10.77 11.09
CA SER A 105 -20.62 11.76 10.40
C SER A 105 -22.02 11.90 11.03
N GLU A 106 -22.62 10.78 11.45
CA GLU A 106 -23.90 10.81 12.17
C GLU A 106 -23.76 11.40 13.57
N PHE A 107 -22.67 11.10 14.27
CA PHE A 107 -22.38 11.71 15.56
C PHE A 107 -22.24 13.23 15.46
N GLU A 108 -21.51 13.75 14.47
CA GLU A 108 -21.39 15.19 14.22
C GLU A 108 -22.76 15.80 13.88
N ARG A 109 -23.56 15.14 13.04
CA ARG A 109 -24.91 15.60 12.66
C ARG A 109 -25.85 15.74 13.86
N ILE A 110 -25.77 14.82 14.82
CA ILE A 110 -26.64 14.82 16.01
C ILE A 110 -26.15 15.81 17.07
N THR A 111 -24.83 15.90 17.28
CA THR A 111 -24.23 16.76 18.33
C THR A 111 -24.04 18.20 17.91
N SER A 112 -24.12 18.52 16.61
CA SER A 112 -24.12 19.89 16.08
C SER A 112 -25.46 20.64 16.27
N LYS A 113 -26.42 20.09 17.03
CA LYS A 113 -27.66 20.76 17.45
C LYS A 113 -27.54 21.25 18.89
#